data_AF-A0A975FLF0-F1
#
_entry.id   AF-A0A975FLF0-F1
#
_cell.length_a   1.000
_cell.length_b   1.000
_cell.length_c   1.000
_cell.angle_alpha   90.00
_cell.angle_beta   90.00
_cell.angle_gamma   90.00
#
_symmetry.space_group_name_H-M   'P 1'
#
loop_
_entity.id
_entity.type
_entity.pdbx_description
1 polymer ?
#
loop_
_entity_poly.entity_id
_entity_poly.type
_entity_poly.pdbx_seq_one_letter_code
_entity_poly.pdbx_strand_id
1 'polypeptide(L)'
;MTAVDEAARSTGSRIGGAVLAFVVGVVAGLILTVGHHHVWRIGGAELPWGLVLALAGVACLVAGLRLLAADRWPAIAAAIGIVGTVAVLTLPGPGGSVLVPGGIPGIVWAIGPALVSVVVLAWPRLPERGRRHA
;
A
#
# COMPACT_ATOMS: atom_id res chain seq x y z
N MET A 1 37.59 1.88 -10.91
CA MET A 1 36.17 1.85 -10.49
C MET A 1 35.53 3.12 -11.01
N THR A 2 34.89 3.05 -12.18
CA THR A 2 34.52 4.23 -12.99
C THR A 2 33.09 4.68 -12.67
N ALA A 3 32.75 5.93 -12.98
CA ALA A 3 31.44 6.54 -12.70
C ALA A 3 30.23 5.71 -13.21
N VAL A 4 30.45 4.85 -14.21
CA VAL A 4 29.45 3.92 -14.75
C VAL A 4 29.10 2.81 -13.75
N ASP A 5 30.07 2.26 -13.01
CA ASP A 5 29.84 1.27 -11.96
C ASP A 5 29.06 1.86 -10.78
N GLU A 6 29.29 3.14 -10.49
CA GLU A 6 28.65 3.87 -9.41
C GLU A 6 27.21 4.24 -9.75
N ALA A 7 26.96 4.66 -10.99
CA ALA A 7 25.62 4.86 -11.54
C ALA A 7 24.82 3.55 -11.61
N ALA A 8 25.45 2.45 -12.02
CA ALA A 8 24.85 1.12 -12.05
C ALA A 8 24.54 0.60 -10.64
N ARG A 9 25.45 0.79 -9.66
CA ARG A 9 25.18 0.49 -8.25
C ARG A 9 24.02 1.33 -7.69
N SER A 10 23.93 2.61 -8.05
CA SER A 10 22.82 3.48 -7.60
C SER A 10 21.48 3.08 -8.23
N THR A 11 21.47 2.69 -9.51
CA THR A 11 20.27 2.26 -10.24
C THR A 11 19.81 0.89 -9.76
N GLY A 12 20.74 -0.05 -9.58
CA GLY A 12 20.47 -1.37 -9.02
C GLY A 12 19.91 -1.27 -7.59
N SER A 13 20.44 -0.37 -6.76
CA SER A 13 19.89 -0.11 -5.42
C SER A 13 18.45 0.41 -5.46
N ARG A 14 18.15 1.35 -6.38
CA ARG A 14 16.78 1.88 -6.57
C ARG A 14 15.79 0.81 -7.04
N ILE A 15 16.20 -0.02 -7.99
CA ILE A 15 15.38 -1.14 -8.49
C ILE A 15 15.15 -2.16 -7.38
N GLY A 16 16.21 -2.55 -6.67
CA GLY A 16 16.09 -3.48 -5.53
C GLY A 16 15.14 -2.97 -4.46
N GLY A 17 15.22 -1.67 -4.11
CA GLY A 17 14.29 -1.04 -3.17
C GLY A 17 12.84 -1.03 -3.65
N ALA A 18 12.62 -0.78 -4.95
CA ALA A 18 11.27 -0.81 -5.53
C ALA A 18 10.69 -2.24 -5.56
N VAL A 19 11.49 -3.25 -5.92
CA VAL A 19 11.08 -4.65 -5.92
C VAL A 19 10.75 -5.12 -4.50
N LEU A 20 11.60 -4.80 -3.52
CA LEU A 20 11.33 -5.13 -2.12
C LEU A 20 10.04 -4.46 -1.63
N ALA A 21 9.83 -3.19 -1.95
CA ALA A 21 8.62 -2.47 -1.58
C ALA A 21 7.37 -3.06 -2.24
N PHE A 22 7.45 -3.50 -3.51
CA PHE A 22 6.37 -4.23 -4.17
C PHE A 22 6.02 -5.52 -3.42
N VAL A 23 7.03 -6.34 -3.05
CA VAL A 23 6.82 -7.57 -2.29
C VAL A 23 6.18 -7.29 -0.93
N VAL A 24 6.65 -6.25 -0.22
CA VAL A 24 6.01 -5.79 1.02
C VAL A 24 4.55 -5.40 0.79
N GLY A 25 4.27 -4.71 -0.32
CA GLY A 25 2.90 -4.37 -0.72
C GLY A 25 2.02 -5.60 -0.96
N VAL A 26 2.54 -6.63 -1.63
CA VAL A 26 1.83 -7.90 -1.84
C VAL A 26 1.51 -8.58 -0.51
N VAL A 27 2.51 -8.70 0.36
CA VAL A 27 2.34 -9.32 1.70
C VAL A 27 1.34 -8.54 2.54
N ALA A 28 1.42 -7.21 2.54
CA ALA A 28 0.44 -6.36 3.22
C ALA A 28 -0.97 -6.53 2.62
N GLY A 29 -1.10 -6.57 1.29
CA GLY A 29 -2.38 -6.80 0.61
C GLY A 29 -3.02 -8.13 1.03
N LEU A 30 -2.23 -9.20 1.15
CA LEU A 30 -2.70 -10.50 1.64
C LEU A 30 -3.21 -10.41 3.08
N ILE A 31 -2.39 -9.87 4.00
CA ILE A 31 -2.70 -9.79 5.43
C ILE A 31 -3.93 -8.91 5.67
N LEU A 32 -3.97 -7.73 5.07
CA LEU A 32 -5.04 -6.76 5.28
C LEU A 32 -6.35 -7.21 4.65
N THR A 33 -6.30 -7.98 3.55
CA THR A 33 -7.51 -8.61 2.99
C THR A 33 -8.10 -9.64 3.93
N VAL A 34 -7.31 -10.38 4.70
CA VAL A 34 -7.86 -11.24 5.76
C VAL A 34 -8.43 -10.39 6.90
N GLY A 35 -7.70 -9.35 7.32
CA GLY A 35 -8.08 -8.50 8.44
C GLY A 35 -9.34 -7.65 8.24
N HIS A 36 -9.70 -7.28 7.00
CA HIS A 36 -10.83 -6.37 6.76
C HIS A 36 -12.19 -6.96 7.17
N HIS A 37 -12.27 -8.28 7.35
CA HIS A 37 -13.48 -9.01 7.75
C HIS A 37 -13.84 -8.86 9.22
N HIS A 38 -12.98 -8.26 10.06
CA HIS A 38 -13.28 -8.15 11.49
C HIS A 38 -14.41 -7.15 11.78
N VAL A 39 -15.46 -7.66 12.42
CA VAL A 39 -16.67 -6.91 12.78
C VAL A 39 -16.96 -7.09 14.27
N TRP A 40 -17.29 -6.00 14.96
CA TRP A 40 -17.90 -6.06 16.29
C TRP A 40 -19.42 -5.98 16.17
N ARG A 41 -20.11 -6.83 16.92
CA ARG A 41 -21.58 -6.82 17.01
C ARG A 41 -21.98 -6.27 18.37
N ILE A 42 -22.56 -5.08 18.38
CA ILE A 42 -22.95 -4.37 19.61
C ILE A 42 -24.38 -3.90 19.46
N GLY A 43 -25.30 -4.42 20.30
CA GLY A 43 -26.69 -3.95 20.37
C GLY A 43 -27.46 -3.99 19.03
N GLY A 44 -27.10 -4.92 18.13
CA GLY A 44 -27.72 -5.04 16.79
C GLY A 44 -27.03 -4.27 15.68
N ALA A 45 -26.04 -3.42 15.99
CA ALA A 45 -25.19 -2.76 14.99
C ALA A 45 -23.94 -3.60 14.69
N GLU A 46 -23.55 -3.62 13.42
CA GLU A 46 -22.29 -4.22 12.94
C GLU A 46 -21.27 -3.11 12.66
N LEU A 47 -20.16 -3.10 13.40
CA LEU A 47 -19.08 -2.14 13.24
C LEU A 47 -17.85 -2.82 12.62
N PRO A 48 -17.53 -2.58 11.32
CA PRO A 48 -16.44 -3.22 10.61
C PRO A 48 -15.09 -2.57 10.92
N TRP A 49 -14.62 -2.71 12.15
CA TRP A 49 -13.36 -2.09 12.60
C TRP A 49 -12.14 -2.64 11.85
N GLY A 50 -12.19 -3.89 11.38
CA GLY A 50 -11.14 -4.50 10.56
C GLY A 50 -10.91 -3.73 9.27
N LEU A 51 -11.98 -3.29 8.61
CA LEU A 51 -11.91 -2.48 7.39
C LEU A 51 -11.21 -1.13 7.65
N VAL A 52 -11.57 -0.46 8.76
CA VAL A 52 -10.97 0.83 9.13
C VAL A 52 -9.47 0.67 9.37
N LEU A 53 -9.07 -0.34 10.14
CA LEU A 53 -7.65 -0.61 10.39
C LEU A 53 -6.91 -1.07 9.13
N ALA A 54 -7.57 -1.81 8.24
CA ALA A 54 -6.96 -2.24 7.00
C ALA A 54 -6.63 -1.04 6.10
N LEU A 55 -7.56 -0.10 5.94
CA LEU A 55 -7.32 1.13 5.17
C LEU A 55 -6.27 2.03 5.84
N ALA A 56 -6.31 2.15 7.17
CA ALA A 56 -5.27 2.86 7.92
C ALA A 56 -3.90 2.21 7.75
N GLY A 57 -3.83 0.88 7.73
CA GLY A 57 -2.61 0.11 7.46
C GLY A 57 -2.04 0.40 6.08
N VAL A 58 -2.88 0.44 5.04
CA VAL A 58 -2.46 0.85 3.69
C VAL A 58 -1.90 2.28 3.70
N ALA A 59 -2.62 3.21 4.33
CA ALA A 59 -2.17 4.60 4.45
C ALA A 59 -0.80 4.69 5.14
N CYS A 60 -0.65 4.03 6.28
CA CYS A 60 0.59 3.99 7.06
C CYS A 60 1.75 3.38 6.28
N LEU A 61 1.54 2.28 5.55
CA LEU A 61 2.60 1.64 4.76
C LEU A 61 3.06 2.54 3.62
N VAL A 62 2.13 3.07 2.81
CA VAL A 62 2.46 3.93 1.66
C VAL A 62 3.07 5.24 2.14
N ALA A 63 2.54 5.83 3.21
CA ALA A 63 3.08 7.05 3.80
C ALA A 63 4.47 6.81 4.42
N GLY A 64 4.65 5.69 5.14
CA GLY A 64 5.94 5.31 5.70
C GLY A 64 7.02 5.19 4.63
N LEU A 65 6.71 4.52 3.51
CA LEU A 65 7.63 4.44 2.37
C LEU A 65 7.87 5.81 1.71
N ARG A 66 6.85 6.68 1.67
CA ARG A 66 7.00 8.07 1.19
C ARG A 66 7.94 8.91 2.05
N LEU A 67 7.95 8.67 3.36
CA LEU A 67 8.76 9.38 4.34
C LEU A 67 10.19 8.84 4.44
N LEU A 68 10.37 7.52 4.31
CA LEU A 68 11.69 6.87 4.38
C LEU A 68 12.46 6.94 3.06
N ALA A 69 11.78 6.87 1.92
CA ALA A 69 12.44 6.83 0.62
C ALA A 69 12.72 8.22 0.05
N ALA A 70 13.95 8.42 -0.43
CA ALA A 70 14.35 9.62 -1.16
C ALA A 70 13.53 9.84 -2.45
N ASP A 71 12.98 8.77 -3.03
CA ASP A 71 12.19 8.80 -4.27
C ASP A 71 10.75 8.29 -4.05
N ARG A 72 9.84 8.57 -5.00
CA ARG A 72 8.44 8.08 -4.93
C ARG A 72 8.25 6.64 -5.40
N TRP A 73 9.25 6.05 -6.06
CA TRP A 73 9.13 4.74 -6.72
C TRP A 73 8.85 3.57 -5.77
N PRO A 74 9.52 3.44 -4.61
CA PRO A 74 9.20 2.35 -3.68
C PRO A 74 7.76 2.40 -3.17
N ALA A 75 7.24 3.59 -2.86
CA ALA A 75 5.86 3.76 -2.41
C ALA A 75 4.84 3.42 -3.51
N ILE A 76 5.11 3.81 -4.77
CA ILE A 76 4.28 3.43 -5.92
C ILE A 76 4.31 1.90 -6.10
N ALA A 77 5.48 1.28 -6.03
CA ALA A 77 5.64 -0.16 -6.18
C ALA A 77 4.85 -0.92 -5.09
N ALA A 78 4.92 -0.49 -3.84
CA ALA A 78 4.11 -1.07 -2.76
C ALA A 78 2.61 -0.90 -2.99
N ALA A 79 2.16 0.29 -3.41
CA ALA A 79 0.75 0.53 -3.74
C ALA A 79 0.26 -0.39 -4.87
N ILE A 80 1.06 -0.59 -5.92
CA ILE A 80 0.76 -1.53 -7.00
C ILE A 80 0.67 -2.96 -6.45
N GLY A 81 1.60 -3.37 -5.57
CA GLY A 81 1.57 -4.69 -4.93
C GLY A 81 0.30 -4.95 -4.12
N ILE A 82 -0.13 -3.96 -3.32
CA ILE A 82 -1.36 -4.01 -2.53
C ILE A 82 -2.58 -4.12 -3.45
N VAL A 83 -2.74 -3.16 -4.37
CA VAL A 83 -3.92 -3.08 -5.25
C VAL A 83 -4.00 -4.28 -6.17
N GLY A 84 -2.87 -4.71 -6.74
CA GLY A 84 -2.81 -5.90 -7.59
C GLY A 84 -3.22 -7.16 -6.83
N THR A 85 -2.76 -7.30 -5.58
CA THR A 85 -3.15 -8.41 -4.71
C THR A 85 -4.65 -8.39 -4.39
N VAL A 86 -5.18 -7.25 -3.95
CA VAL A 86 -6.62 -7.09 -3.65
C VAL A 86 -7.49 -7.37 -4.87
N ALA A 87 -7.07 -6.89 -6.05
CA ALA A 87 -7.76 -7.16 -7.31
C ALA A 87 -7.81 -8.66 -7.59
N VAL A 88 -6.67 -9.37 -7.50
CA VAL A 88 -6.60 -10.82 -7.72
C VAL A 88 -7.47 -11.59 -6.71
N LEU A 89 -7.46 -11.21 -5.42
CA LEU A 89 -8.23 -11.89 -4.38
C LEU A 89 -9.74 -11.59 -4.43
N THR A 90 -10.16 -10.60 -5.23
CA THR A 90 -11.57 -10.32 -5.52
C THR A 90 -12.13 -11.28 -6.57
N LEU A 91 -11.27 -11.91 -7.38
CA LEU A 91 -11.73 -12.92 -8.34
C LEU A 91 -12.13 -14.22 -7.62
N PRO A 92 -13.06 -15.00 -8.20
CA PRO A 92 -13.38 -16.34 -7.70
C PRO A 92 -12.15 -17.24 -7.68
N GLY A 93 -11.86 -17.82 -6.52
CA GLY A 93 -10.80 -18.81 -6.37
C GLY A 93 -11.23 -20.21 -6.81
N PRO A 94 -10.30 -21.19 -6.79
CA PRO A 94 -10.63 -22.60 -6.99
C PRO A 94 -11.68 -23.03 -5.96
N GLY A 95 -12.85 -23.47 -6.42
CA GLY A 95 -14.00 -23.81 -5.57
C GLY A 95 -15.07 -22.71 -5.45
N GLY A 96 -14.91 -21.58 -6.15
CA GLY A 96 -15.92 -20.52 -6.22
C GLY A 96 -15.92 -19.54 -5.03
N SER A 97 -15.06 -19.76 -4.03
CA SER A 97 -14.90 -18.88 -2.87
C SER A 97 -14.25 -17.56 -3.28
N VAL A 98 -14.79 -16.45 -2.79
CA VAL A 98 -14.27 -15.09 -2.99
C VAL A 98 -13.85 -14.53 -1.64
N LEU A 99 -12.59 -14.07 -1.53
CA LEU A 99 -12.04 -13.52 -0.28
C LEU A 99 -12.50 -12.08 0.00
N VAL A 100 -12.99 -11.38 -1.02
CA VAL A 100 -13.61 -10.05 -0.91
C VAL A 100 -15.06 -10.14 -1.42
N PRO A 101 -16.03 -10.50 -0.56
CA PRO A 101 -17.43 -10.68 -0.95
C PRO A 101 -18.04 -9.37 -1.49
N GLY A 102 -18.98 -9.48 -2.43
CA GLY A 102 -19.62 -8.33 -3.08
C GLY A 102 -20.54 -7.45 -2.21
N GLY A 103 -20.48 -7.58 -0.88
CA GLY A 103 -21.18 -6.68 0.04
C GLY A 103 -20.48 -5.32 0.17
N ILE A 104 -21.16 -4.35 0.81
CA ILE A 104 -20.64 -2.98 0.97
C ILE A 104 -19.21 -2.96 1.56
N PRO A 105 -18.87 -3.70 2.65
CA PRO A 105 -17.51 -3.70 3.19
C PRO A 105 -16.46 -4.19 2.19
N GLY A 106 -16.80 -5.22 1.39
CA GLY A 106 -15.89 -5.75 0.38
C GLY A 106 -15.71 -4.80 -0.79
N ILE A 107 -16.77 -4.11 -1.24
CA ILE A 107 -16.64 -3.07 -2.27
C ILE A 107 -15.74 -1.93 -1.78
N VAL A 108 -15.94 -1.46 -0.54
CA VAL A 108 -15.10 -0.42 0.06
C VAL A 108 -13.64 -0.89 0.15
N TRP A 109 -13.39 -2.15 0.52
CA TRP A 109 -12.05 -2.72 0.55
C TRP A 109 -11.44 -2.90 -0.86
N ALA A 110 -12.23 -3.23 -1.87
CA ALA A 110 -11.72 -3.43 -3.23
C ALA A 110 -11.19 -2.12 -3.85
N ILE A 111 -11.86 -0.98 -3.60
CA ILE A 111 -11.47 0.33 -4.16
C ILE A 111 -10.65 1.19 -3.20
N GLY A 112 -10.83 1.01 -1.89
CA GLY A 112 -10.26 1.85 -0.85
C GLY A 112 -8.72 1.94 -0.87
N PRO A 113 -7.98 0.83 -0.97
CA PRO A 113 -6.52 0.85 -1.03
C PRO A 113 -5.97 1.69 -2.20
N ALA A 114 -6.62 1.65 -3.36
CA ALA A 114 -6.23 2.46 -4.51
C ALA A 114 -6.46 3.95 -4.24
N LEU A 115 -7.65 4.32 -3.73
CA LEU A 115 -7.99 5.71 -3.39
C LEU A 115 -7.05 6.28 -2.31
N VAL A 116 -6.84 5.53 -1.23
CA VAL A 116 -5.93 5.91 -0.14
C VAL A 116 -4.51 6.09 -0.69
N SER A 117 -4.02 5.17 -1.52
CA SER A 117 -2.69 5.27 -2.11
C SER A 117 -2.55 6.50 -2.99
N VAL A 118 -3.56 6.82 -3.81
CA VAL A 118 -3.56 8.04 -4.64
C VAL A 118 -3.47 9.30 -3.78
N VAL A 119 -4.28 9.40 -2.72
CA VAL A 119 -4.25 10.55 -1.80
C VAL A 119 -2.87 10.72 -1.16
N VAL A 120 -2.29 9.63 -0.65
CA VAL A 120 -0.98 9.65 0.00
C VAL A 120 0.14 9.98 -0.99
N LEU A 121 0.09 9.41 -2.21
CA LEU A 121 1.12 9.64 -3.23
C LEU A 121 1.05 11.03 -3.86
N ALA A 122 -0.15 11.61 -3.93
CA ALA A 122 -0.39 12.96 -4.43
C ALA A 122 0.09 14.05 -3.45
N TRP A 123 0.42 13.70 -2.20
CA TRP A 123 0.88 14.67 -1.22
C TRP A 123 2.18 15.37 -1.66
N PRO A 124 2.21 16.72 -1.70
CA PRO A 124 3.36 17.48 -2.18
C PRO A 124 4.53 17.43 -1.19
N ARG A 125 5.76 17.42 -1.72
CA ARG A 125 6.97 17.61 -0.90
C ARG A 125 7.11 19.09 -0.55
N LEU A 126 7.12 19.40 0.74
CA LEU A 126 7.42 20.75 1.21
C LEU A 126 8.87 21.09 0.85
N PRO A 127 9.14 22.29 0.30
CA PRO A 127 10.51 22.72 0.03
C PRO A 127 11.34 22.65 1.30
N GLU A 128 12.52 22.04 1.23
CA GLU A 128 13.50 22.11 2.31
C GLU A 128 13.79 23.60 2.55
N ARG A 129 13.45 24.11 3.74
CA ARG A 129 13.82 25.48 4.11
C ARG A 129 15.34 25.53 4.07
N GLY A 130 15.87 26.11 2.99
CA GLY A 130 17.30 26.27 2.78
C GLY A 130 17.90 26.86 4.05
N ARG A 131 18.79 26.09 4.68
CA ARG A 131 19.67 26.59 5.73
C ARG A 131 20.41 27.78 5.14
N ARG A 132 19.90 28.98 5.43
CA ARG A 132 20.64 30.21 5.19
C ARG A 132 21.84 30.14 6.12
N HIS A 133 22.98 29.76 5.57
CA HIS A 133 24.26 29.99 6.20
C HIS A 133 24.44 31.49 6.29
N ALA A 134 24.34 32.00 7.51
CA ALA A 134 24.87 33.29 7.93
C ALA A 134 26.23 33.04 8.58
#